data_AF-A0A1V4XX58-F1
#
_entry.id   AF-A0A1V4XX58-F1
#
_cell.length_a   1.000
_cell.length_b   1.000
_cell.length_c   1.000
_cell.angle_alpha   90.00
_cell.angle_beta   90.00
_cell.angle_gamma   90.00
#
_symmetry.space_group_name_H-M   'P 1'
#
loop_
_entity.id
_entity.type
_entity.pdbx_description
1 polymer ?
#
loop_
_entity_poly.entity_id
_entity_poly.type
_entity_poly.pdbx_seq_one_letter_code
_entity_poly.pdbx_strand_id
1 'polypeptide(L)'
;MSLVKQNQSTVKVVSETGLSHNTLNRRERRHASRQKAKTAKKPDLSVLLKEMPPYVARNFPRFRELTGYSPRTMANMDALGQTTGIKRIMLGNTVAYERESLVHWLENRSWVIS
;
A
#
# COMPACT_ATOMS: atom_id res chain seq x y z
N MET A 1 -40.80 -7.55 27.15
CA MET A 1 -39.88 -8.25 28.08
C MET A 1 -38.49 -8.25 27.47
N SER A 2 -37.51 -7.82 28.27
CA SER A 2 -36.17 -7.35 27.93
C SER A 2 -35.16 -8.44 27.52
N LEU A 3 -34.07 -8.08 26.84
CA LEU A 3 -32.70 -8.57 27.11
C LEU A 3 -31.66 -7.59 26.47
N VAL A 4 -31.31 -6.52 27.19
CA VAL A 4 -30.02 -6.31 27.89
C VAL A 4 -28.79 -6.25 26.97
N LYS A 5 -28.37 -5.01 26.64
CA LYS A 5 -27.03 -4.67 26.15
C LYS A 5 -26.03 -4.82 27.31
N GLN A 6 -25.00 -5.63 27.16
CA GLN A 6 -23.89 -5.70 28.12
C GLN A 6 -22.70 -4.88 27.60
N ASN A 7 -22.57 -3.68 28.16
CA ASN A 7 -21.33 -2.90 28.19
C ASN A 7 -20.43 -3.47 29.30
N GLN A 8 -19.23 -3.92 28.94
CA GLN A 8 -18.18 -4.34 29.87
C GLN A 8 -16.83 -4.09 29.17
N SER A 9 -15.77 -3.46 29.68
CA SER A 9 -15.50 -2.80 30.96
C SER A 9 -14.26 -1.95 30.74
N THR A 10 -14.30 -0.65 31.07
CA THR A 10 -13.10 0.19 31.19
C THR A 10 -12.49 -0.10 32.55
N VAL A 11 -11.51 -1.01 32.60
CA VAL A 11 -10.71 -1.22 33.82
C VAL A 11 -9.62 -0.16 33.86
N LYS A 12 -9.85 0.95 34.56
CA LYS A 12 -8.78 1.83 35.04
C LYS A 12 -8.19 1.18 36.29
N VAL A 13 -7.09 0.43 36.14
CA VAL A 13 -6.25 0.08 37.29
C VAL A 13 -5.44 1.33 37.63
N VAL A 14 -5.80 1.98 38.73
CA VAL A 14 -4.99 3.00 39.37
C VAL A 14 -3.90 2.25 40.14
N SER A 15 -2.70 2.21 39.59
CA SER A 15 -1.50 1.85 40.34
C SER A 15 -0.70 3.12 40.59
N GLU A 16 -0.69 3.52 41.85
CA GLU A 16 0.19 4.52 42.44
C GLU A 16 1.63 4.02 42.34
N THR A 17 2.37 4.49 41.33
CA THR A 17 3.84 4.58 41.31
C THR A 17 4.19 5.40 40.07
N GLY A 18 4.83 6.54 40.28
CA GLY A 18 5.21 7.46 39.22
C GLY A 18 6.29 6.88 38.33
N LEU A 19 5.90 6.23 37.23
CA LEU A 19 6.70 6.06 36.02
C LEU A 19 5.76 5.65 34.88
N SER A 20 5.20 6.67 34.20
CA SER A 20 4.29 6.49 33.06
C SER A 20 5.07 5.96 31.85
N HIS A 21 5.21 4.64 31.74
CA HIS A 21 5.63 4.01 30.50
C HIS A 21 4.43 3.97 29.55
N ASN A 22 4.35 4.96 28.65
CA ASN A 22 3.41 4.98 27.54
C ASN A 22 3.76 3.88 26.51
N THR A 23 3.41 2.63 26.82
CA THR A 23 3.54 1.48 25.92
C THR A 23 2.31 1.36 25.02
N LEU A 24 2.14 2.31 24.10
CA LEU A 24 1.18 2.20 23.00
C LEU A 24 1.30 0.81 22.35
N ASN A 25 0.21 0.05 22.38
CA ASN A 25 0.16 -1.35 21.99
C ASN A 25 0.52 -1.47 20.49
N ARG A 26 1.36 -2.44 20.09
CA ARG A 26 1.88 -2.55 18.70
C ARG A 26 0.78 -2.60 17.63
N ARG A 27 -0.41 -3.09 18.01
CA ARG A 27 -1.62 -3.12 17.17
C ARG A 27 -2.23 -1.74 16.98
N GLU A 28 -2.28 -0.91 18.01
CA GLU A 28 -2.82 0.46 17.94
C GLU A 28 -1.94 1.37 17.09
N ARG A 29 -0.62 1.25 17.21
CA ARG A 29 0.34 1.96 16.35
C ARG A 29 0.12 1.64 14.86
N ARG A 30 -0.19 0.38 14.54
CA ARG A 30 -0.50 -0.07 13.15
C ARG A 30 -1.83 0.46 12.64
N HIS A 31 -2.84 0.59 13.49
CA HIS A 31 -4.12 1.18 13.10
C HIS A 31 -4.00 2.69 12.89
N ALA A 32 -3.29 3.39 13.78
CA ALA A 32 -3.03 4.82 13.64
C ALA A 32 -2.19 5.14 12.40
N SER A 33 -1.14 4.36 12.09
CA SER A 33 -0.34 4.56 10.87
C SER A 33 -1.16 4.32 9.59
N ARG A 34 -2.07 3.34 9.62
CA ARG A 34 -2.96 3.01 8.49
C ARG A 34 -4.05 4.06 8.29
N GLN A 35 -4.49 4.73 9.35
CA GLN A 35 -5.40 5.88 9.27
C GLN A 35 -4.69 7.13 8.74
N LYS A 36 -3.44 7.39 9.15
CA LYS A 36 -2.64 8.51 8.65
C LYS A 36 -2.37 8.43 7.14
N ALA A 37 -2.28 7.21 6.59
CA ALA A 37 -2.13 7.00 5.15
C ALA A 37 -3.39 7.35 4.32
N LYS A 38 -4.59 7.38 4.92
CA LYS A 38 -5.83 7.70 4.18
C LYS A 38 -6.01 9.17 3.83
N THR A 39 -5.32 10.08 4.53
CA THR A 39 -5.40 11.53 4.31
C THR A 39 -4.21 12.11 3.55
N ALA A 40 -3.24 11.27 3.17
CA ALA A 40 -2.06 11.74 2.43
C ALA A 40 -2.43 12.06 0.97
N LYS A 41 -1.96 13.21 0.48
CA LYS A 41 -2.12 13.61 -0.93
C LYS A 41 -1.39 12.60 -1.82
N LYS A 42 -2.11 12.02 -2.78
CA LYS A 42 -1.50 11.13 -3.79
C LYS A 42 -0.70 11.95 -4.80
N PRO A 43 0.48 11.47 -5.24
CA PRO A 43 1.19 12.11 -6.34
C PRO A 43 0.43 11.91 -7.65
N ASP A 44 0.48 12.91 -8.52
CA ASP A 44 0.03 12.80 -9.91
C ASP A 44 1.18 12.26 -10.76
N LEU A 45 1.01 11.07 -11.33
CA LEU A 45 2.02 10.40 -12.16
C LEU A 45 1.60 10.34 -13.64
N SER A 46 0.65 11.18 -14.06
CA SER A 46 0.14 11.26 -15.44
C SER A 46 1.22 11.44 -16.51
N VAL A 47 2.35 12.07 -16.17
CA VAL A 47 3.52 12.23 -17.07
C VAL A 47 4.08 10.89 -17.53
N LEU A 48 4.05 9.85 -16.68
CA LEU A 48 4.57 8.51 -17.02
C LEU A 48 3.79 7.86 -18.18
N LEU A 49 2.52 8.23 -18.38
CA LEU A 49 1.70 7.68 -19.47
C LEU A 49 2.22 8.06 -20.86
N LYS A 50 2.94 9.18 -20.97
CA LYS A 50 3.54 9.65 -22.23
C LYS A 50 4.84 8.92 -22.56
N GLU A 51 5.60 8.55 -21.53
CA GLU A 51 6.91 7.89 -21.68
C GLU A 51 6.79 6.37 -21.85
N MET A 52 5.74 5.76 -21.30
CA MET A 52 5.60 4.30 -21.30
C MET A 52 4.87 3.77 -22.54
N PRO A 53 5.33 2.63 -23.10
CA PRO A 53 4.58 1.92 -24.13
C PRO A 53 3.22 1.42 -23.58
N PRO A 54 2.24 1.09 -24.45
CA PRO A 54 0.92 0.62 -24.03
C PRO A 54 0.94 -0.56 -23.05
N TYR A 55 1.87 -1.49 -23.27
CA TYR A 55 2.18 -2.59 -22.36
C TYR A 55 3.65 -2.55 -21.97
N VAL A 56 3.91 -2.54 -20.68
CA VAL A 56 5.26 -2.45 -20.11
C VAL A 56 5.67 -3.83 -19.60
N ALA A 57 6.59 -4.47 -20.31
CA ALA A 57 7.15 -5.76 -19.91
C ALA A 57 8.10 -5.63 -18.73
N ARG A 58 8.18 -6.65 -17.86
CA ARG A 58 9.12 -6.66 -16.73
C ARG A 58 10.59 -6.50 -17.15
N ASN A 59 10.97 -6.96 -18.33
CA ASN A 59 12.33 -6.85 -18.87
C ASN A 59 12.57 -5.55 -19.66
N PHE A 60 11.63 -4.60 -19.65
CA PHE A 60 11.79 -3.33 -20.37
C PHE A 60 13.03 -2.58 -19.86
N PRO A 61 13.91 -2.05 -20.73
CA PRO A 61 15.22 -1.51 -20.32
C PRO A 61 15.16 -0.45 -19.22
N ARG A 62 14.14 0.42 -19.25
CA ARG A 62 13.94 1.51 -18.29
C ARG A 62 12.86 1.21 -17.24
N PHE A 63 12.48 -0.06 -17.07
CA PHE A 63 11.40 -0.45 -16.15
C PHE A 63 11.63 0.08 -14.74
N ARG A 64 12.87 -0.06 -14.25
CA ARG A 64 13.25 0.38 -12.91
C ARG A 64 13.24 1.90 -12.75
N GLU A 65 13.67 2.62 -13.77
CA GLU A 65 13.68 4.09 -13.76
C GLU A 65 12.26 4.65 -13.74
N LEU A 66 11.36 4.08 -14.54
CA LEU A 66 10.00 4.59 -14.70
C LEU A 66 9.10 4.22 -13.52
N THR A 67 9.23 3.00 -12.99
CA THR A 67 8.33 2.51 -11.92
C THR A 67 8.92 2.65 -10.52
N GLY A 68 10.24 2.85 -10.40
CA GLY A 68 10.97 2.78 -9.14
C GLY A 68 11.20 1.37 -8.60
N TYR A 69 10.63 0.33 -9.23
CA TYR A 69 10.72 -1.06 -8.77
C TYR A 69 11.61 -1.91 -9.68
N SER A 70 12.34 -2.85 -9.08
CA SER A 70 13.04 -3.85 -9.88
C SER A 70 12.06 -4.87 -10.48
N PRO A 71 12.36 -5.47 -11.65
CA PRO A 71 11.53 -6.52 -12.23
C PRO A 71 11.29 -7.71 -11.28
N ARG A 72 12.31 -8.07 -10.48
CA ARG A 72 12.22 -9.12 -9.46
C ARG A 72 11.26 -8.75 -8.34
N THR A 73 11.29 -7.50 -7.88
CA THR A 73 10.36 -7.00 -6.86
C THR A 73 8.92 -7.07 -7.36
N MET A 74 8.67 -6.68 -8.61
CA MET A 74 7.35 -6.80 -9.24
C MET A 74 6.89 -8.25 -9.34
N ALA A 75 7.76 -9.17 -9.75
CA ALA A 75 7.44 -10.61 -9.79
C ALA A 75 7.09 -11.17 -8.41
N ASN A 76 7.80 -10.75 -7.36
CA ASN A 76 7.46 -11.15 -5.98
C ASN A 76 6.10 -10.58 -5.55
N MET A 77 5.82 -9.32 -5.88
CA MET A 77 4.53 -8.71 -5.58
C MET A 77 3.37 -9.36 -6.35
N ASP A 78 3.62 -9.81 -7.59
CA ASP A 78 2.68 -10.61 -8.37
C ASP A 78 2.37 -11.94 -7.67
N ALA A 79 3.40 -12.65 -7.22
CA ALA A 79 3.25 -13.93 -6.51
C ALA A 79 2.53 -13.76 -5.17
N LEU A 80 2.72 -12.62 -4.50
CA LEU A 80 2.04 -12.27 -3.24
C LEU A 80 0.64 -11.67 -3.44
N GLY A 81 0.16 -11.52 -4.68
CA GLY A 81 -1.14 -10.91 -4.96
C GLY A 81 -1.25 -9.43 -4.58
N GLN A 82 -0.13 -8.70 -4.54
CA GLN A 82 -0.10 -7.27 -4.19
C GLN A 82 -0.27 -6.34 -5.39
N THR A 83 -0.19 -6.87 -6.61
CA THR A 83 -0.46 -6.17 -7.87
C THR A 83 -1.91 -6.35 -8.32
N THR A 84 -2.82 -6.60 -7.37
CA THR A 84 -4.26 -6.67 -7.63
C THR A 84 -4.75 -5.34 -8.20
N GLY A 85 -5.44 -5.40 -9.34
CA GLY A 85 -5.89 -4.22 -10.09
C GLY A 85 -5.00 -3.83 -11.28
N ILE A 86 -3.82 -4.43 -11.43
CA ILE A 86 -3.03 -4.23 -12.66
C ILE A 86 -3.49 -5.22 -13.73
N LYS A 87 -4.00 -4.74 -14.87
CA LYS A 87 -4.23 -5.61 -16.03
C LYS A 87 -2.90 -6.09 -16.58
N ARG A 88 -2.79 -7.41 -16.77
CA ARG A 88 -1.56 -8.10 -17.16
C ARG A 88 -1.83 -8.99 -18.35
N ILE A 89 -0.84 -9.09 -19.23
CA ILE A 89 -0.80 -10.03 -20.34
C ILE A 89 0.52 -10.82 -20.30
N MET A 90 0.50 -12.03 -20.86
CA MET A 90 1.71 -12.79 -21.13
C MET A 90 2.21 -12.44 -22.54
N LEU A 91 3.39 -11.84 -22.62
CA LEU A 91 4.10 -11.57 -23.87
C LEU A 91 5.21 -12.62 -24.03
N GLY A 92 4.88 -13.71 -24.73
CA GLY A 92 5.72 -14.90 -24.75
C GLY A 92 5.91 -15.46 -23.33
N ASN A 93 7.14 -15.49 -22.84
CA ASN A 93 7.48 -15.96 -21.48
C ASN A 93 7.56 -14.85 -20.43
N THR A 94 7.24 -13.60 -20.79
CA THR A 94 7.38 -12.43 -19.91
C THR A 94 6.02 -11.79 -19.62
N VAL A 95 5.77 -11.45 -18.35
CA VAL A 95 4.58 -10.68 -17.96
C VAL A 95 4.76 -9.22 -18.37
N ALA A 96 3.74 -8.66 -19.00
CA ALA A 96 3.62 -7.24 -19.30
C ALA A 96 2.38 -6.64 -18.65
N TYR A 97 2.49 -5.41 -18.18
CA TYR A 97 1.44 -4.67 -17.50
C TYR A 97 0.86 -3.60 -18.43
N GLU A 98 -0.47 -3.45 -18.46
CA GLU A 98 -1.11 -2.32 -19.13
C GLU A 98 -0.66 -1.01 -18.46
N ARG A 99 -0.20 -0.03 -19.25
CA ARG A 99 0.40 1.20 -18.72
C ARG A 99 -0.52 1.97 -17.78
N GLU A 100 -1.81 2.05 -18.10
CA GLU A 100 -2.79 2.85 -17.37
C GLU A 100 -3.04 2.25 -15.99
N SER A 101 -3.29 0.93 -15.97
CA SER A 101 -3.45 0.17 -14.75
C SER A 101 -2.18 0.18 -13.88
N LEU A 102 -0.99 0.14 -14.49
CA LEU A 102 0.28 0.22 -13.78
C LEU A 102 0.48 1.59 -13.11
N VAL A 103 0.27 2.69 -13.83
CA VAL A 103 0.37 4.05 -13.27
C VAL A 103 -0.61 4.24 -12.13
N HIS A 104 -1.88 3.84 -12.33
CA HIS A 104 -2.89 3.94 -11.29
C HIS A 104 -2.50 3.16 -10.03
N TRP A 105 -1.91 1.97 -10.19
CA TRP A 105 -1.40 1.19 -9.07
C TRP A 105 -0.22 1.88 -8.36
N LEU A 106 0.70 2.50 -9.10
CA LEU A 106 1.81 3.28 -8.52
C LEU A 106 1.31 4.48 -7.71
N GLU A 107 0.34 5.23 -8.23
CA GLU A 107 -0.28 6.37 -7.54
C GLU A 107 -0.99 5.93 -6.26
N ASN A 108 -1.69 4.80 -6.30
CA ASN A 108 -2.37 4.24 -5.12
C ASN A 108 -1.40 3.80 -4.02
N ARG A 109 -0.20 3.37 -4.40
CA ARG A 109 0.83 2.89 -3.47
C ARG A 109 1.74 3.99 -2.95
N SER A 110 1.72 5.17 -3.57
CA SER A 110 2.61 6.28 -3.27
C SER A 110 1.90 7.39 -2.50
N TRP A 111 2.65 8.15 -1.72
CA TRP A 111 2.16 9.32 -1.00
C TRP A 111 3.21 10.43 -1.00
N VAL A 112 2.77 11.68 -1.03
CA VAL A 112 3.67 12.83 -0.89
C VAL A 112 4.04 12.98 0.58
N ILE A 113 5.35 12.98 0.88
CA ILE A 113 5.90 13.30 2.21
C ILE A 113 6.30 14.77 2.16
N SER A 114 5.56 15.64 2.85
CA SER A 114 5.86 17.08 3.01
C SER A 114 6.33 17.39 4.41
#